data_AF-A0A938QG40-F1
#
_entry.id   AF-A0A938QG40-F1
#
_cell.length_a   1.000
_cell.length_b   1.000
_cell.length_c   1.000
_cell.angle_alpha   90.00
_cell.angle_beta   90.00
_cell.angle_gamma   90.00
#
_symmetry.space_group_name_H-M   'P 1'
#
loop_
_entity.id
_entity.type
_entity.pdbx_description
1 polymer ?
#
loop_
_entity_poly.entity_id
_entity_poly.type
_entity_poly.pdbx_seq_one_letter_code
_entity_poly.pdbx_strand_id
1 'polypeptide(L)'
;MSSQERNAREPSCAKLRSKVSSPHAARRGNDRYRCDPSRCFFGSNRRAPRAPLTNRAASMKLSQLGEFGLIETIRAATPKGRGVRLGIGDDAAWVEHPGRSSLITADLLIEGVHFDLRWTTLFDLGFKSLAVNLSDIAAMGGVPAYLILSLGIPADFDSKQIAEFYRGIGSLAAPSGVALIGGDTNLAEKFLISVCVLGHAPYRPIPRSGARVGDDIYVTGQLGDAALALTFLKNKKSAKRPDLLTRLLERHHRPTPRLAIGARLARDRLATAMIDVSDGLMQDLGHICEASGVGAAIACDNIPVSQAYRALSGRARMGYALTGGEDYELLFCAPPRQRQRIERLARRTKVAITRIGRCVTAKEKITVFSDSGRQVDVTAGGHDHFRTSKR
;
A
#
# COMPACT_ATOMS: atom_id res chain seq x y z
N MET A 1 14.06 -32.36 64.86
CA MET A 1 15.03 -31.41 65.47
C MET A 1 14.91 -30.12 64.68
N SER A 2 13.95 -29.26 65.05
CA SER A 2 14.16 -28.06 65.91
C SER A 2 15.07 -27.04 65.20
N SER A 3 14.70 -25.79 64.94
CA SER A 3 13.83 -24.84 65.66
C SER A 3 13.68 -23.59 64.77
N GLN A 4 12.46 -23.11 64.48
CA GLN A 4 11.79 -21.94 65.10
C GLN A 4 12.49 -20.58 64.85
N GLU A 5 11.85 -19.42 64.66
CA GLU A 5 10.45 -18.95 64.56
C GLU A 5 10.49 -17.41 64.37
N ARG A 6 9.32 -16.85 64.00
CA ARG A 6 8.74 -15.52 64.30
C ARG A 6 8.65 -14.57 63.10
N ASN A 7 7.48 -14.39 62.47
CA ASN A 7 6.18 -13.81 62.86
C ASN A 7 6.10 -12.29 62.96
N ALA A 8 5.04 -11.78 62.30
CA ALA A 8 4.14 -10.65 62.60
C ALA A 8 4.19 -9.51 61.57
N ARG A 9 3.09 -8.90 61.09
CA ARG A 9 1.63 -9.00 61.28
C ARG A 9 0.99 -8.06 60.23
N GLU A 10 -0.20 -8.39 59.73
CA GLU A 10 -1.10 -7.47 58.99
C GLU A 10 -1.58 -6.29 59.87
N PRO A 11 -2.29 -5.31 59.27
CA PRO A 11 -3.75 -5.40 59.38
C PRO A 11 -4.55 -5.06 58.12
N SER A 12 -5.72 -5.70 58.07
CA SER A 12 -6.88 -5.51 57.21
C SER A 12 -7.76 -4.31 57.63
N CYS A 13 -8.32 -3.58 56.66
CA CYS A 13 -9.64 -2.90 56.65
C CYS A 13 -9.71 -2.01 55.39
N ALA A 14 -10.82 -1.77 54.67
CA ALA A 14 -12.20 -2.18 54.79
C ALA A 14 -12.89 -1.99 53.42
N LYS A 15 -14.01 -2.69 53.27
CA LYS A 15 -15.00 -2.60 52.19
C LYS A 15 -15.56 -1.18 52.05
N LEU A 16 -15.77 -0.71 50.82
CA LEU A 16 -16.89 0.19 50.51
C LEU A 16 -17.50 -0.19 49.15
N ARG A 17 -18.70 -0.76 49.24
CA ARG A 17 -19.68 -0.93 48.17
C ARG A 17 -20.51 0.34 48.08
N SER A 18 -20.79 0.81 46.86
CA SER A 18 -22.00 1.58 46.52
C SER A 18 -22.42 1.06 45.13
N LYS A 19 -23.45 0.23 44.97
CA LYS A 19 -24.89 0.51 45.09
C LYS A 19 -25.25 1.92 44.60
N VAL A 20 -25.55 2.03 43.31
CA VAL A 20 -26.58 2.95 42.83
C VAL A 20 -27.56 2.12 42.01
N SER A 21 -28.69 1.87 42.65
CA SER A 21 -29.93 1.34 42.10
C SER A 21 -30.66 2.42 41.31
N SER A 22 -31.17 2.05 40.14
CA SER A 22 -32.24 2.76 39.43
C SER A 22 -33.46 3.02 40.33
N PRO A 23 -34.32 3.99 40.00
CA PRO A 23 -35.63 3.55 39.56
C PRO A 23 -36.30 4.39 38.46
N HIS A 24 -37.01 3.68 37.60
CA HIS A 24 -38.37 3.95 37.10
C HIS A 24 -38.68 5.04 36.06
N ALA A 25 -39.50 4.57 35.10
CA ALA A 25 -40.69 5.20 34.53
C ALA A 25 -40.56 6.02 33.21
N ALA A 26 -40.86 5.29 32.13
CA ALA A 26 -41.87 5.60 31.11
C ALA A 26 -42.51 7.01 31.10
N ARG A 27 -42.40 7.68 29.94
CA ARG A 27 -43.36 8.65 29.33
C ARG A 27 -42.91 8.87 27.88
N ARG A 28 -43.51 8.21 26.87
CA ARG A 28 -44.57 8.71 25.95
C ARG A 28 -44.67 10.24 25.80
N GLY A 29 -44.55 10.69 24.55
CA GLY A 29 -44.79 12.04 24.01
C GLY A 29 -43.86 12.23 22.81
N ASN A 30 -44.18 11.91 21.56
CA ASN A 30 -45.27 12.36 20.71
C ASN A 30 -45.33 13.89 20.60
N ASP A 31 -44.44 14.48 19.81
CA ASP A 31 -44.68 15.79 19.20
C ASP A 31 -44.50 15.73 17.69
N ARG A 32 -45.63 15.95 17.04
CA ARG A 32 -45.84 16.03 15.61
C ARG A 32 -45.45 17.45 15.18
N TYR A 33 -44.40 17.60 14.38
CA TYR A 33 -44.29 18.79 13.53
C TYR A 33 -45.32 18.67 12.41
N ARG A 34 -46.46 19.35 12.60
CA ARG A 34 -47.41 19.64 11.52
C ARG A 34 -46.81 20.74 10.64
N CYS A 35 -46.50 20.39 9.39
CA CYS A 35 -46.37 21.35 8.30
C CYS A 35 -47.74 21.95 8.00
N ASP A 36 -47.84 23.27 7.98
CA ASP A 36 -48.98 24.03 7.47
C ASP A 36 -48.78 24.28 5.96
N PRO A 37 -49.61 23.72 5.07
CA PRO A 37 -49.56 23.97 3.64
C PRO A 37 -50.62 25.01 3.26
N SER A 38 -50.43 26.28 3.66
CA SER A 38 -51.33 27.35 3.23
C SER A 38 -50.64 28.72 3.17
N ARG A 39 -49.79 28.92 2.15
CA ARG A 39 -49.41 30.25 1.64
C ARG A 39 -48.80 30.14 0.24
N CYS A 40 -49.64 29.73 -0.72
CA CYS A 40 -49.47 30.12 -2.12
C CYS A 40 -50.12 31.50 -2.28
N PHE A 41 -49.41 32.53 -2.77
CA PHE A 41 -49.99 33.54 -3.67
C PHE A 41 -48.88 34.34 -4.38
N PHE A 42 -48.85 34.17 -5.70
CA PHE A 42 -48.54 35.10 -6.80
C PHE A 42 -47.29 36.00 -6.80
N GLY A 43 -46.46 35.77 -7.83
CA GLY A 43 -46.17 36.81 -8.83
C GLY A 43 -44.82 37.52 -8.74
N SER A 44 -43.87 37.17 -9.60
CA SER A 44 -43.38 38.08 -10.64
C SER A 44 -42.26 37.44 -11.46
N ASN A 45 -42.43 37.60 -12.77
CA ASN A 45 -41.53 37.16 -13.82
C ASN A 45 -40.33 38.13 -13.84
N ARG A 46 -39.17 37.72 -13.34
CA ARG A 46 -37.89 38.40 -13.61
C ARG A 46 -36.85 37.36 -14.01
N ARG A 47 -36.55 37.32 -15.31
CA ARG A 47 -35.35 36.66 -15.85
C ARG A 47 -34.13 37.35 -15.24
N ALA A 48 -33.53 36.73 -14.24
CA ALA A 48 -32.19 37.09 -13.79
C ALA A 48 -31.17 36.69 -14.88
N PRO A 49 -30.16 37.52 -15.15
CA PRO A 49 -29.19 37.28 -16.22
C PRO A 49 -28.40 36.00 -15.92
N ARG A 50 -28.29 35.12 -16.93
CA ARG A 50 -27.40 33.95 -16.88
C ARG A 50 -25.97 34.45 -16.68
N ALA A 51 -25.42 34.23 -15.49
CA ALA A 51 -23.99 34.36 -15.25
C ALA A 51 -23.24 33.41 -16.18
N PRO A 52 -22.14 33.85 -16.83
CA PRO A 52 -21.33 32.94 -17.63
C PRO A 52 -20.70 31.89 -16.70
N LEU A 53 -21.07 30.63 -16.89
CA LEU A 53 -20.39 29.48 -16.32
C LEU A 53 -19.04 29.30 -17.02
N THR A 54 -18.06 30.11 -16.64
CA THR A 54 -16.65 29.88 -16.98
C THR A 54 -15.77 30.18 -15.77
N ASN A 55 -15.87 29.37 -14.72
CA ASN A 55 -14.78 29.31 -13.76
C ASN A 55 -13.81 28.19 -14.19
N ARG A 56 -13.11 28.42 -15.30
CA ARG A 56 -11.82 27.76 -15.52
C ARG A 56 -10.83 28.53 -14.66
N ALA A 57 -10.58 28.09 -13.43
CA ALA A 57 -9.46 28.62 -12.66
C ALA A 57 -8.20 28.56 -13.56
N ALA A 58 -7.63 29.72 -13.85
CA ALA A 58 -6.41 29.83 -14.64
C ALA A 58 -5.30 29.05 -13.93
N SER A 59 -4.48 28.31 -14.67
CA SER A 59 -3.34 27.62 -14.07
C SER A 59 -2.35 28.68 -13.61
N MET A 60 -2.04 28.72 -12.32
CA MET A 60 -1.02 29.61 -11.77
C MET A 60 0.27 28.82 -11.55
N LYS A 61 1.42 29.47 -11.83
CA LYS A 61 2.73 28.92 -11.46
C LYS A 61 2.85 28.85 -9.94
N LEU A 62 3.62 27.90 -9.41
CA LEU A 62 3.81 27.77 -7.96
C LEU A 62 4.40 29.04 -7.32
N SER A 63 5.29 29.72 -8.03
CA SER A 63 5.83 31.02 -7.60
C SER A 63 4.78 32.12 -7.44
N GLN A 64 3.64 32.01 -8.13
CA GLN A 64 2.52 32.94 -8.05
C GLN A 64 1.46 32.50 -7.03
N LEU A 65 1.28 31.18 -6.87
CA LEU A 65 0.34 30.59 -5.90
C LEU A 65 0.77 30.86 -4.45
N GLY A 66 2.08 30.85 -4.22
CA GLY A 66 2.67 30.93 -2.87
C GLY A 66 2.38 29.67 -2.04
N GLU A 67 3.06 29.56 -0.90
CA GLU A 67 2.98 28.40 -0.01
C GLU A 67 1.57 28.20 0.56
N PHE A 68 0.94 29.25 1.07
CA PHE A 68 -0.41 29.17 1.64
C PHE A 68 -1.47 28.73 0.62
N GLY A 69 -1.38 29.20 -0.62
CA GLY A 69 -2.29 28.78 -1.69
C GLY A 69 -2.11 27.31 -2.07
N LEU A 70 -0.87 26.82 -2.00
CA LEU A 70 -0.56 25.41 -2.19
C LEU A 70 -1.13 24.54 -1.06
N ILE A 71 -0.95 24.94 0.20
CA ILE A 71 -1.50 24.23 1.37
C ILE A 71 -3.02 24.05 1.24
N GLU A 72 -3.76 25.10 0.85
CA GLU A 72 -5.20 25.02 0.65
C GLU A 72 -5.58 24.10 -0.52
N THR A 73 -4.79 24.10 -1.60
CA THR A 73 -4.97 23.15 -2.73
C THR A 73 -4.81 21.71 -2.27
N ILE A 74 -3.83 21.43 -1.41
CA ILE A 74 -3.57 20.10 -0.84
C ILE A 74 -4.72 19.67 0.08
N ARG A 75 -5.17 20.56 0.97
CA ARG A 75 -6.30 20.32 1.88
C ARG A 75 -7.58 19.99 1.12
N ALA A 76 -7.85 20.68 0.01
CA ALA A 76 -9.01 20.43 -0.83
C ALA A 76 -8.94 19.09 -1.59
N ALA A 77 -7.73 18.63 -1.93
CA ALA A 77 -7.51 17.41 -2.69
C ALA A 77 -7.44 16.13 -1.85
N THR A 78 -7.30 16.24 -0.51
CA THR A 78 -7.05 15.09 0.37
C THR A 78 -8.14 14.88 1.41
N PRO A 79 -8.55 13.62 1.68
CA PRO A 79 -9.63 13.36 2.62
C PRO A 79 -9.17 13.56 4.07
N LYS A 80 -10.07 14.06 4.93
CA LYS A 80 -9.89 13.98 6.38
C LYS A 80 -9.97 12.53 6.82
N GLY A 81 -8.95 12.05 7.53
CA GLY A 81 -8.91 10.67 8.01
C GLY A 81 -9.36 10.51 9.46
N ARG A 82 -9.64 9.26 9.82
CA ARG A 82 -10.02 8.88 11.18
C ARG A 82 -8.86 9.11 12.15
N GLY A 83 -9.18 9.65 13.33
CA GLY A 83 -8.19 9.88 14.39
C GLY A 83 -7.35 11.14 14.19
N VAL A 84 -7.52 11.90 13.11
CA VAL A 84 -6.86 13.21 12.96
C VAL A 84 -7.59 14.24 13.82
N ARG A 85 -6.92 14.74 14.87
CA ARG A 85 -7.41 15.82 15.74
C ARG A 85 -6.98 17.19 15.20
N LEU A 86 -5.73 17.28 14.75
CA LEU A 86 -5.14 18.41 14.05
C LEU A 86 -4.36 17.87 12.85
N GLY A 87 -4.58 18.41 11.66
CA GLY A 87 -3.95 17.95 10.41
C GLY A 87 -3.12 19.05 9.74
N ILE A 88 -2.99 18.98 8.42
CA ILE A 88 -2.24 19.93 7.59
C ILE A 88 -2.62 21.37 7.94
N GLY A 89 -1.62 22.27 8.04
CA GLY A 89 -1.76 23.72 8.20
C GLY A 89 -1.72 24.22 9.65
N ASP A 90 -1.05 23.46 10.49
CA ASP A 90 -0.46 23.85 11.78
C ASP A 90 0.97 23.27 11.81
N ASP A 91 1.77 23.55 12.84
CA ASP A 91 3.18 23.14 12.90
C ASP A 91 3.37 21.62 12.97
N ALA A 92 2.38 20.90 13.51
CA ALA A 92 2.40 19.45 13.63
C ALA A 92 0.99 18.85 13.58
N ALA A 93 0.90 17.64 13.05
CA ALA A 93 -0.31 16.85 13.14
C ALA A 93 -0.50 16.27 14.55
N TRP A 94 -1.71 16.41 15.10
CA TRP A 94 -2.13 15.72 16.31
C TRP A 94 -3.07 14.58 15.93
N VAL A 95 -2.63 13.33 16.14
CA VAL A 95 -3.37 12.13 15.71
C VAL A 95 -3.57 11.14 16.85
N GLU A 96 -4.70 10.45 16.84
CA GLU A 96 -5.00 9.32 17.71
C GLU A 96 -4.62 8.01 17.05
N HIS A 97 -3.56 7.40 17.54
CA HIS A 97 -3.08 6.15 16.98
C HIS A 97 -4.02 4.98 17.34
N PRO A 98 -4.61 4.27 16.36
CA PRO A 98 -5.64 3.24 16.62
C PRO A 98 -5.10 1.93 17.21
N GLY A 99 -3.78 1.81 17.42
CA GLY A 99 -3.13 0.59 17.91
C GLY A 99 -2.00 0.86 18.92
N ARG A 100 -1.59 -0.20 19.63
CA ARG A 100 -0.52 -0.16 20.66
C ARG A 100 0.90 -0.05 20.10
N SER A 101 1.10 -0.39 18.83
CA SER A 101 2.38 -0.37 18.14
C SER A 101 2.22 0.18 16.74
N SER A 102 3.25 0.89 16.27
CA SER A 102 3.30 1.50 14.95
C SER A 102 4.15 0.66 13.99
N LEU A 103 3.75 0.68 12.72
CA LEU A 103 4.58 0.29 11.59
C LEU A 103 4.87 1.58 10.82
N ILE A 104 6.13 1.81 10.48
CA ILE A 104 6.55 3.04 9.81
C ILE A 104 7.43 2.60 8.65
N THR A 105 7.10 3.07 7.45
CA THR A 105 7.93 2.92 6.26
C THR A 105 8.08 4.29 5.60
N ALA A 106 9.16 4.46 4.86
CA ALA A 106 9.35 5.63 4.02
C ALA A 106 10.16 5.27 2.79
N ASP A 107 9.72 5.79 1.64
CA ASP A 107 10.44 5.70 0.37
C ASP A 107 10.73 7.07 -0.20
N LEU A 108 11.81 7.15 -0.98
CA LEU A 108 12.19 8.30 -1.77
C LEU A 108 12.16 7.95 -3.26
N LEU A 109 11.35 8.68 -4.01
CA LEU A 109 11.29 8.59 -5.46
C LEU A 109 11.91 9.85 -6.07
N ILE A 110 12.74 9.65 -7.09
CA ILE A 110 13.51 10.70 -7.74
C ILE A 110 13.31 10.58 -9.25
N GLU A 111 12.97 11.69 -9.89
CA GLU A 111 12.81 11.75 -11.34
C GLU A 111 14.11 11.35 -12.07
N GLY A 112 13.96 10.49 -13.07
CA GLY A 112 15.07 9.92 -13.85
C GLY A 112 15.79 8.76 -13.17
N VAL A 113 15.45 8.45 -11.91
CA VAL A 113 15.93 7.25 -11.20
C VAL A 113 14.79 6.25 -11.05
N HIS A 114 13.70 6.67 -10.40
CA HIS A 114 12.57 5.81 -10.03
C HIS A 114 11.37 5.97 -10.97
N PHE A 115 11.18 7.15 -11.54
CA PHE A 115 10.08 7.43 -12.46
C PHE A 115 10.51 8.40 -13.57
N ASP A 116 9.66 8.53 -14.58
CA ASP A 116 9.88 9.42 -15.71
C ASP A 116 8.54 10.00 -16.19
N LEU A 117 8.46 11.33 -16.21
CA LEU A 117 7.25 12.07 -16.57
C LEU A 117 6.92 12.02 -18.07
N ARG A 118 7.82 11.50 -18.92
CA ARG A 118 7.54 11.29 -20.36
C ARG A 118 6.49 10.22 -20.60
N TRP A 119 6.29 9.31 -19.64
CA TRP A 119 5.31 8.23 -19.76
C TRP A 119 4.51 7.96 -18.48
N THR A 120 4.79 8.66 -17.38
CA THR A 120 4.00 8.56 -16.15
C THR A 120 3.27 9.87 -15.94
N THR A 121 1.94 9.83 -15.92
CA THR A 121 1.14 11.01 -15.59
C THR A 121 1.32 11.38 -14.12
N LEU A 122 1.10 12.64 -13.74
CA LEU A 122 1.20 13.05 -12.35
C LEU A 122 0.18 12.36 -11.45
N PHE A 123 -1.03 12.10 -11.98
CA PHE A 123 -2.04 11.31 -11.29
C PHE A 123 -1.52 9.89 -10.96
N ASP A 124 -0.98 9.21 -11.97
CA ASP A 124 -0.44 7.85 -11.81
C ASP A 124 0.76 7.84 -10.86
N LEU A 125 1.62 8.85 -10.95
CA LEU A 125 2.76 9.00 -10.08
C LEU A 125 2.33 9.20 -8.62
N GLY A 126 1.32 10.05 -8.37
CA GLY A 126 0.76 10.23 -7.03
C GLY A 126 0.13 8.95 -6.49
N PHE A 127 -0.62 8.22 -7.32
CA PHE A 127 -1.17 6.92 -6.95
C PHE A 127 -0.05 5.93 -6.58
N LYS A 128 0.93 5.77 -7.47
CA LYS A 128 2.05 4.82 -7.30
C LYS A 128 2.86 5.14 -6.06
N SER A 129 3.19 6.41 -5.84
CA SER A 129 3.99 6.87 -4.69
C SER A 129 3.39 6.43 -3.35
N LEU A 130 2.05 6.47 -3.22
CA LEU A 130 1.39 5.90 -2.04
C LEU A 130 1.36 4.37 -2.08
N ALA A 131 1.01 3.77 -3.23
CA ALA A 131 0.87 2.33 -3.38
C ALA A 131 2.09 1.53 -2.93
N VAL A 132 3.30 2.01 -3.26
CA VAL A 132 4.55 1.33 -2.89
C VAL A 132 4.72 1.26 -1.36
N ASN A 133 4.48 2.36 -0.65
CA ASN A 133 4.57 2.39 0.82
C ASN A 133 3.45 1.57 1.50
N LEU A 134 2.25 1.54 0.89
CA LEU A 134 1.17 0.68 1.38
C LEU A 134 1.49 -0.81 1.20
N SER A 135 2.34 -1.16 0.22
CA SER A 135 2.83 -2.52 0.01
C SER A 135 3.66 -2.99 1.20
N ASP A 136 4.57 -2.17 1.72
CA ASP A 136 5.36 -2.51 2.92
C ASP A 136 4.49 -2.79 4.14
N ILE A 137 3.49 -1.93 4.36
CA ILE A 137 2.54 -2.11 5.47
C ILE A 137 1.76 -3.42 5.29
N ALA A 138 1.37 -3.75 4.05
CA ALA A 138 0.75 -5.04 3.73
C ALA A 138 1.70 -6.22 4.00
N ALA A 139 2.98 -6.11 3.65
CA ALA A 139 4.02 -7.11 3.84
C ALA A 139 4.31 -7.41 5.32
N MET A 140 4.03 -6.47 6.21
CA MET A 140 4.09 -6.67 7.66
C MET A 140 2.76 -7.14 8.27
N GLY A 141 1.70 -7.28 7.47
CA GLY A 141 0.36 -7.63 7.91
C GLY A 141 -0.34 -6.52 8.70
N GLY A 142 0.07 -5.27 8.47
CA GLY A 142 -0.43 -4.08 9.13
C GLY A 142 -1.69 -3.49 8.51
N VAL A 143 -2.15 -2.41 9.12
CA VAL A 143 -3.22 -1.53 8.62
C VAL A 143 -2.66 -0.11 8.55
N PRO A 144 -2.63 0.54 7.38
CA PRO A 144 -2.11 1.89 7.23
C PRO A 144 -3.10 2.90 7.83
N ALA A 145 -2.60 4.05 8.28
CA ALA A 145 -3.43 5.07 8.95
C ALA A 145 -3.10 6.49 8.48
N TYR A 146 -1.82 6.84 8.44
CA TYR A 146 -1.37 8.20 8.15
C TYR A 146 -0.28 8.23 7.10
N LEU A 147 -0.25 9.32 6.36
CA LEU A 147 0.72 9.65 5.33
C LEU A 147 1.34 11.02 5.65
N ILE A 148 2.66 11.11 5.59
CA ILE A 148 3.43 12.34 5.53
C ILE A 148 4.10 12.40 4.15
N LEU A 149 4.02 13.55 3.49
CA LEU A 149 4.48 13.70 2.12
C LEU A 149 5.39 14.93 1.97
N SER A 150 6.65 14.70 1.63
CA SER A 150 7.60 15.78 1.36
C SER A 150 7.95 15.82 -0.13
N LEU A 151 7.83 17.00 -0.75
CA LEU A 151 8.04 17.19 -2.19
C LEU A 151 9.15 18.20 -2.45
N GLY A 152 10.07 17.86 -3.35
CA GLY A 152 10.96 18.82 -4.01
C GLY A 152 10.45 19.05 -5.42
N ILE A 153 9.99 20.25 -5.77
CA ILE A 153 9.24 20.51 -7.00
C ILE A 153 10.01 21.45 -7.94
N PRO A 154 10.15 21.11 -9.23
CA PRO A 154 10.67 22.01 -10.25
C PRO A 154 9.86 23.30 -10.39
N ALA A 155 10.55 24.42 -10.63
CA ALA A 155 9.94 25.75 -10.67
C ALA A 155 8.96 25.97 -11.85
N ASP A 156 8.99 25.11 -12.86
CA ASP A 156 8.10 25.15 -14.02
C ASP A 156 6.76 24.44 -13.80
N PHE A 157 6.59 23.72 -12.69
CA PHE A 157 5.30 23.12 -12.34
C PHE A 157 4.25 24.18 -12.01
N ASP A 158 3.03 23.89 -12.42
CA ASP A 158 1.86 24.69 -12.11
C ASP A 158 0.94 24.04 -11.06
N SER A 159 0.03 24.86 -10.52
CA SER A 159 -0.97 24.45 -9.55
C SER A 159 -1.84 23.26 -9.98
N LYS A 160 -2.12 23.10 -11.29
CA LYS A 160 -2.95 22.00 -11.81
C LYS A 160 -2.19 20.70 -11.83
N GLN A 161 -0.92 20.74 -12.22
CA GLN A 161 -0.01 19.61 -12.17
C GLN A 161 0.12 19.05 -10.75
N ILE A 162 0.32 19.93 -9.77
CA ILE A 162 0.37 19.51 -8.36
C ILE A 162 -0.98 18.98 -7.87
N ALA A 163 -2.08 19.66 -8.18
CA ALA A 163 -3.42 19.15 -7.84
C ALA A 163 -3.69 17.76 -8.45
N GLU A 164 -3.21 17.49 -9.67
CA GLU A 164 -3.34 16.19 -10.32
C GLU A 164 -2.56 15.09 -9.59
N PHE A 165 -1.35 15.40 -9.13
CA PHE A 165 -0.54 14.50 -8.30
C PHE A 165 -1.25 14.16 -6.98
N TYR A 166 -1.75 15.16 -6.25
CA TYR A 166 -2.50 14.93 -5.00
C TYR A 166 -3.82 14.20 -5.23
N ARG A 167 -4.49 14.41 -6.37
CA ARG A 167 -5.67 13.61 -6.75
C ARG A 167 -5.34 12.13 -6.93
N GLY A 168 -4.17 11.82 -7.47
CA GLY A 168 -3.63 10.47 -7.56
C GLY A 168 -3.52 9.82 -6.18
N ILE A 169 -2.86 10.50 -5.24
CA ILE A 169 -2.73 10.07 -3.83
C ILE A 169 -4.11 9.88 -3.20
N GLY A 170 -4.99 10.88 -3.29
CA GLY A 170 -6.31 10.87 -2.68
C GLY A 170 -7.18 9.70 -3.16
N SER A 171 -7.04 9.31 -4.44
CA SER A 171 -7.79 8.21 -5.04
C SER A 171 -7.48 6.84 -4.42
N LEU A 172 -6.26 6.64 -3.92
CA LEU A 172 -5.85 5.42 -3.21
C LEU A 172 -5.95 5.56 -1.69
N ALA A 173 -5.67 6.76 -1.16
CA ALA A 173 -5.71 7.04 0.27
C ALA A 173 -7.11 6.81 0.86
N ALA A 174 -8.15 7.31 0.20
CA ALA A 174 -9.53 7.19 0.66
C ALA A 174 -10.00 5.73 0.85
N PRO A 175 -9.94 4.83 -0.15
CA PRO A 175 -10.32 3.43 0.03
C PRO A 175 -9.37 2.64 0.94
N SER A 176 -8.13 3.09 1.10
CA SER A 176 -7.15 2.46 2.01
C SER A 176 -7.29 2.92 3.47
N GLY A 177 -8.13 3.93 3.74
CA GLY A 177 -8.32 4.49 5.08
C GLY A 177 -7.15 5.35 5.57
N VAL A 178 -6.34 5.89 4.65
CA VAL A 178 -5.13 6.65 4.95
C VAL A 178 -5.41 8.14 4.88
N ALA A 179 -4.94 8.90 5.87
CA ALA A 179 -5.02 10.36 5.89
C ALA A 179 -3.66 10.98 5.55
N LEU A 180 -3.62 11.93 4.63
CA LEU A 180 -2.47 12.85 4.54
C LEU A 180 -2.57 13.82 5.73
N ILE A 181 -1.58 13.77 6.62
CA ILE A 181 -1.61 14.55 7.87
C ILE A 181 -0.61 15.70 7.90
N GLY A 182 0.39 15.69 7.02
CA GLY A 182 1.44 16.69 7.00
C GLY A 182 2.46 16.38 5.91
N GLY A 183 3.53 17.15 5.90
CA GLY A 183 4.49 17.12 4.82
C GLY A 183 5.35 18.36 4.77
N ASP A 184 6.16 18.42 3.73
CA ASP A 184 6.97 19.58 3.41
C ASP A 184 6.95 19.80 1.90
N THR A 185 7.10 21.04 1.44
CA THR A 185 7.15 21.30 -0.01
C THR A 185 8.12 22.42 -0.31
N ASN A 186 9.14 22.10 -1.09
CA ASN A 186 10.22 23.01 -1.43
C ASN A 186 10.49 23.02 -2.94
N LEU A 187 11.11 24.10 -3.42
CA LEU A 187 11.64 24.15 -4.79
C LEU A 187 12.87 23.25 -4.91
N ALA A 188 13.00 22.53 -6.03
CA ALA A 188 14.14 21.68 -6.32
C ALA A 188 14.43 21.63 -7.83
N GLU A 189 15.62 21.20 -8.22
CA GLU A 189 15.98 21.08 -9.64
C GLU A 189 15.26 19.92 -10.35
N LYS A 190 14.95 18.85 -9.61
CA LYS A 190 14.23 17.66 -10.11
C LYS A 190 13.01 17.40 -9.26
N PHE A 191 12.03 16.69 -9.80
CA PHE A 191 10.90 16.26 -9.00
C PHE A 191 11.32 15.13 -8.03
N LEU A 192 11.22 15.41 -6.73
CA LEU A 192 11.49 14.50 -5.63
C LEU A 192 10.22 14.26 -4.83
N ILE A 193 9.97 13.01 -4.48
CA ILE A 193 8.81 12.60 -3.70
C ILE A 193 9.29 11.73 -2.56
N SER A 194 9.17 12.21 -1.33
CA SER A 194 9.37 11.41 -0.13
C SER A 194 8.02 11.12 0.50
N VAL A 195 7.72 9.84 0.66
CA VAL A 195 6.48 9.33 1.23
C VAL A 195 6.86 8.64 2.53
N CYS A 196 6.16 8.95 3.61
CA CYS A 196 6.26 8.22 4.87
C CYS A 196 4.85 7.78 5.29
N VAL A 197 4.66 6.48 5.45
CA VAL A 197 3.38 5.91 5.88
C VAL A 197 3.51 5.36 7.28
N LEU A 198 2.60 5.79 8.14
CA LEU A 198 2.40 5.25 9.47
C LEU A 198 1.17 4.34 9.45
N GLY A 199 1.37 3.10 9.86
CA GLY A 199 0.34 2.13 10.10
C GLY A 199 0.40 1.59 11.52
N HIS A 200 -0.50 0.65 11.82
CA HIS A 200 -0.50 -0.07 13.07
C HIS A 200 -0.61 -1.58 12.82
N ALA A 201 -0.20 -2.36 13.82
CA ALA A 201 -0.27 -3.81 13.78
C ALA A 201 -1.29 -4.31 14.82
N PRO A 202 -2.55 -4.62 14.41
CA PRO A 202 -3.55 -5.17 15.34
C PRO A 202 -3.17 -6.57 15.85
N TYR A 203 -2.34 -7.27 15.08
CA TYR A 203 -1.80 -8.60 15.38
C TYR A 203 -0.28 -8.57 15.27
N ARG A 204 0.39 -9.65 15.69
CA ARG A 204 1.85 -9.75 15.55
C ARG A 204 2.25 -9.56 14.08
N PRO A 205 3.15 -8.61 13.75
CA PRO A 205 3.65 -8.46 12.40
C PRO A 205 4.33 -9.74 11.90
N ILE A 206 4.32 -9.94 10.59
CA ILE A 206 5.01 -11.06 9.95
C ILE A 206 6.35 -10.55 9.41
N PRO A 207 7.49 -10.90 10.04
CA PRO A 207 8.79 -10.47 9.55
C PRO A 207 9.24 -11.29 8.34
N ARG A 208 10.35 -10.88 7.72
CA ARG A 208 11.03 -11.68 6.68
C ARG A 208 11.64 -12.98 7.22
N SER A 209 11.92 -13.02 8.53
CA SER A 209 12.41 -14.20 9.23
C SER A 209 11.26 -15.10 9.70
N GLY A 210 11.53 -16.40 9.82
CA GLY A 210 10.60 -17.37 10.40
C GLY A 210 10.15 -18.48 9.47
N ALA A 211 10.52 -18.40 8.18
CA ALA A 211 10.34 -19.51 7.24
C ALA A 211 11.12 -20.74 7.72
N ARG A 212 10.57 -21.93 7.47
CA ARG A 212 11.17 -23.20 7.89
C ARG A 212 11.31 -24.13 6.71
N VAL A 213 12.29 -25.03 6.76
CA VAL A 213 12.39 -26.14 5.79
C VAL A 213 11.07 -26.89 5.72
N GLY A 214 10.54 -27.06 4.52
CA GLY A 214 9.24 -27.68 4.26
C GLY A 214 8.04 -26.74 4.24
N ASP A 215 8.19 -25.46 4.60
CA ASP A 215 7.15 -24.45 4.34
C ASP A 215 6.90 -24.32 2.83
N ASP A 216 5.64 -24.17 2.45
CA ASP A 216 5.27 -23.82 1.08
C ASP A 216 5.53 -22.31 0.86
N ILE A 217 5.95 -21.96 -0.37
CA ILE A 217 6.18 -20.57 -0.79
C ILE A 217 5.03 -20.14 -1.70
N TYR A 218 4.42 -18.99 -1.37
CA TYR A 218 3.26 -18.44 -2.07
C TYR A 218 3.52 -17.03 -2.57
N VAL A 219 2.87 -16.68 -3.67
CA VAL A 219 2.77 -15.29 -4.13
C VAL A 219 1.32 -14.91 -4.40
N THR A 220 0.94 -13.66 -4.14
CA THR A 220 -0.36 -13.13 -4.55
C THR A 220 -0.34 -12.66 -6.01
N GLY A 221 -1.52 -12.59 -6.63
CA GLY A 221 -1.69 -11.94 -7.93
C GLY A 221 -0.82 -12.55 -9.04
N GLN A 222 -0.17 -11.68 -9.81
CA GLN A 222 0.59 -12.03 -11.02
C GLN A 222 1.89 -11.22 -11.06
N LEU A 223 2.96 -11.83 -11.58
CA LEU A 223 4.31 -11.27 -11.60
C LEU A 223 4.79 -10.91 -13.00
N GLY A 224 5.68 -9.93 -13.07
CA GLY A 224 6.40 -9.50 -14.27
C GLY A 224 5.63 -8.53 -15.16
N ASP A 225 4.39 -8.19 -14.83
CA ASP A 225 3.56 -7.29 -15.64
C ASP A 225 4.17 -5.88 -15.69
N ALA A 226 4.58 -5.36 -14.53
CA ALA A 226 5.13 -4.02 -14.39
C ALA A 226 6.47 -3.89 -15.13
N ALA A 227 7.38 -4.85 -14.91
CA ALA A 227 8.66 -4.90 -15.59
C ALA A 227 8.51 -5.03 -17.12
N LEU A 228 7.59 -5.87 -17.60
CA LEU A 228 7.34 -5.99 -19.04
C LEU A 228 6.81 -4.67 -19.62
N ALA A 229 5.84 -4.02 -18.96
CA ALA A 229 5.34 -2.70 -19.36
C ALA A 229 6.48 -1.67 -19.48
N LEU A 230 7.38 -1.63 -18.51
CA LEU A 230 8.52 -0.71 -18.51
C LEU A 230 9.40 -0.88 -19.76
N THR A 231 9.55 -2.10 -20.29
CA THR A 231 10.30 -2.31 -21.53
C THR A 231 9.62 -1.72 -22.77
N PHE A 232 8.28 -1.69 -22.81
CA PHE A 232 7.55 -1.03 -23.89
C PHE A 232 7.69 0.49 -23.80
N LEU A 233 7.60 1.04 -22.58
CA LEU A 233 7.78 2.47 -22.30
C LEU A 233 9.18 2.96 -22.69
N LYS A 234 10.23 2.32 -22.17
CA LYS A 234 11.63 2.69 -22.44
C LYS A 234 11.99 2.63 -23.93
N ASN A 235 11.47 1.63 -24.64
CA ASN A 235 11.78 1.43 -26.06
C ASN A 235 10.82 2.15 -27.01
N LYS A 236 9.84 2.92 -26.48
CA LYS A 236 8.77 3.56 -27.27
C LYS A 236 8.08 2.57 -28.24
N LYS A 237 7.91 1.32 -27.81
CA LYS A 237 7.35 0.25 -28.64
C LYS A 237 5.84 0.24 -28.55
N SER A 238 5.18 0.14 -29.69
CA SER A 238 3.76 -0.23 -29.76
C SER A 238 3.61 -1.75 -29.70
N ALA A 239 2.60 -2.23 -28.96
CA ALA A 239 2.23 -3.63 -29.00
C ALA A 239 1.28 -3.89 -30.18
N LYS A 240 1.40 -5.06 -30.82
CA LYS A 240 0.40 -5.55 -31.80
C LYS A 240 -1.01 -5.68 -31.19
N ARG A 241 -1.09 -5.75 -29.87
CA ARG A 241 -2.31 -5.87 -29.06
C ARG A 241 -2.35 -4.73 -28.03
N PRO A 242 -2.80 -3.52 -28.43
CA PRO A 242 -2.81 -2.35 -27.55
C PRO A 242 -3.63 -2.56 -26.27
N ASP A 243 -4.73 -3.32 -26.36
CA ASP A 243 -5.60 -3.69 -25.25
C ASP A 243 -4.84 -4.44 -24.13
N LEU A 244 -3.95 -5.35 -24.51
CA LEU A 244 -3.13 -6.10 -23.56
C LEU A 244 -2.00 -5.25 -22.99
N LEU A 245 -1.42 -4.36 -23.79
CA LEU A 245 -0.40 -3.42 -23.31
C LEU A 245 -0.98 -2.46 -22.27
N THR A 246 -2.20 -1.94 -22.47
CA THR A 246 -2.88 -1.09 -21.49
C THR A 246 -2.99 -1.79 -20.13
N ARG A 247 -3.30 -3.10 -20.08
CA ARG A 247 -3.35 -3.86 -18.82
C ARG A 247 -1.99 -3.96 -18.13
N LEU A 248 -0.90 -4.13 -18.88
CA LEU A 248 0.45 -4.12 -18.30
C LEU A 248 0.83 -2.74 -17.77
N LEU A 249 0.50 -1.69 -18.52
CA LEU A 249 0.74 -0.30 -18.12
C LEU A 249 -0.05 0.05 -16.85
N GLU A 250 -1.29 -0.39 -16.73
CA GLU A 250 -2.08 -0.24 -15.50
C GLU A 250 -1.38 -0.87 -14.30
N ARG A 251 -0.76 -2.04 -14.46
CA ARG A 251 0.00 -2.71 -13.39
C ARG A 251 1.27 -1.95 -13.00
N HIS A 252 1.98 -1.38 -13.98
CA HIS A 252 3.18 -0.57 -13.73
C HIS A 252 2.88 0.78 -13.08
N HIS A 253 1.81 1.45 -13.52
CA HIS A 253 1.46 2.80 -13.07
C HIS A 253 0.56 2.80 -11.83
N ARG A 254 -0.30 1.80 -11.66
CA ARG A 254 -1.26 1.70 -10.57
C ARG A 254 -1.23 0.32 -9.90
N PRO A 255 -0.08 -0.07 -9.31
CA PRO A 255 0.01 -1.34 -8.60
C PRO A 255 -0.97 -1.38 -7.42
N THR A 256 -1.54 -2.55 -7.14
CA THR A 256 -2.58 -2.69 -6.11
C THR A 256 -1.99 -3.28 -4.82
N PRO A 257 -1.78 -2.49 -3.75
CA PRO A 257 -1.21 -3.00 -2.51
C PRO A 257 -2.16 -4.01 -1.86
N ARG A 258 -1.61 -5.15 -1.41
CA ARG A 258 -2.41 -6.30 -0.94
C ARG A 258 -2.79 -6.23 0.53
N LEU A 259 -3.23 -5.04 0.98
CA LEU A 259 -3.56 -4.71 2.37
C LEU A 259 -4.46 -5.74 3.05
N ALA A 260 -5.59 -6.09 2.42
CA ALA A 260 -6.56 -7.01 3.00
C ALA A 260 -6.02 -8.44 3.17
N ILE A 261 -5.14 -8.88 2.27
CA ILE A 261 -4.50 -10.20 2.34
C ILE A 261 -3.45 -10.19 3.45
N GLY A 262 -2.55 -9.21 3.44
CA GLY A 262 -1.51 -9.06 4.47
C GLY A 262 -2.11 -9.05 5.89
N ALA A 263 -3.09 -8.20 6.14
CA ALA A 263 -3.78 -8.11 7.43
C ALA A 263 -4.44 -9.44 7.84
N ARG A 264 -4.97 -10.21 6.88
CA ARG A 264 -5.61 -11.49 7.15
C ARG A 264 -4.60 -12.61 7.38
N LEU A 265 -3.46 -12.62 6.68
CA LEU A 265 -2.36 -13.55 6.92
C LEU A 265 -1.85 -13.42 8.37
N ALA A 266 -1.69 -12.19 8.86
CA ALA A 266 -1.28 -11.91 10.24
C ALA A 266 -2.38 -12.30 11.26
N ARG A 267 -3.61 -11.82 11.05
CA ARG A 267 -4.77 -12.11 11.93
C ARG A 267 -4.97 -13.61 12.16
N ASP A 268 -4.92 -14.38 11.09
CA ASP A 268 -5.23 -15.82 11.11
C ASP A 268 -3.99 -16.68 11.40
N ARG A 269 -2.82 -16.06 11.56
CA ARG A 269 -1.50 -16.70 11.77
C ARG A 269 -1.21 -17.75 10.70
N LEU A 270 -1.36 -17.35 9.43
CA LEU A 270 -1.19 -18.24 8.28
C LEU A 270 0.25 -18.30 7.79
N ALA A 271 0.91 -17.15 7.71
CA ALA A 271 2.28 -17.04 7.20
C ALA A 271 3.31 -17.11 8.34
N THR A 272 4.49 -17.64 8.02
CA THR A 272 5.67 -17.72 8.90
C THR A 272 6.71 -16.66 8.59
N ALA A 273 6.81 -16.26 7.31
CA ALA A 273 7.63 -15.14 6.84
C ALA A 273 6.92 -14.45 5.67
N MET A 274 7.14 -13.15 5.47
CA MET A 274 6.51 -12.37 4.40
C MET A 274 7.36 -11.17 3.99
N ILE A 275 7.28 -10.83 2.71
CA ILE A 275 7.82 -9.63 2.06
C ILE A 275 6.89 -9.27 0.89
N ASP A 276 6.92 -8.04 0.38
CA ASP A 276 6.36 -7.73 -0.92
C ASP A 276 7.40 -7.91 -2.04
N VAL A 277 6.92 -7.98 -3.29
CA VAL A 277 7.76 -8.17 -4.48
C VAL A 277 7.96 -6.82 -5.17
N SER A 278 9.01 -6.10 -4.76
CA SER A 278 9.35 -4.77 -5.28
C SER A 278 10.57 -4.79 -6.20
N ASP A 279 11.57 -5.63 -5.91
CA ASP A 279 12.81 -5.70 -6.70
C ASP A 279 12.82 -6.91 -7.65
N GLY A 280 11.91 -7.85 -7.42
CA GLY A 280 11.68 -9.02 -8.23
C GLY A 280 11.76 -10.30 -7.41
N LEU A 281 10.98 -11.30 -7.82
CA LEU A 281 10.74 -12.52 -7.05
C LEU A 281 12.03 -13.14 -6.48
N MET A 282 13.09 -13.24 -7.30
CA MET A 282 14.32 -13.89 -6.86
C MET A 282 15.08 -13.10 -5.79
N GLN A 283 15.10 -11.77 -5.90
CA GLN A 283 15.80 -10.90 -4.96
C GLN A 283 15.04 -10.86 -3.63
N ASP A 284 13.72 -10.65 -3.69
CA ASP A 284 12.86 -10.57 -2.51
C ASP A 284 12.75 -11.92 -1.77
N LEU A 285 12.73 -13.04 -2.51
CA LEU A 285 12.85 -14.38 -1.92
C LEU A 285 14.22 -14.60 -1.27
N GLY A 286 15.28 -14.04 -1.86
CA GLY A 286 16.62 -13.98 -1.30
C GLY A 286 16.61 -13.42 0.12
N HIS A 287 15.95 -12.29 0.32
CA HIS A 287 15.82 -11.65 1.64
C HIS A 287 15.09 -12.52 2.67
N ILE A 288 14.03 -13.24 2.28
CA ILE A 288 13.36 -14.21 3.18
C ILE A 288 14.30 -15.36 3.53
N CYS A 289 14.98 -15.92 2.52
CA CYS A 289 15.87 -17.07 2.70
C CYS A 289 17.04 -16.73 3.62
N GLU A 290 17.67 -15.58 3.42
CA GLU A 290 18.75 -15.07 4.26
C GLU A 290 18.28 -14.81 5.69
N ALA A 291 17.19 -14.06 5.88
CA ALA A 291 16.65 -13.75 7.20
C ALA A 291 16.15 -14.97 7.98
N SER A 292 15.81 -16.07 7.28
CA SER A 292 15.29 -17.30 7.87
C SER A 292 16.32 -18.44 7.95
N GLY A 293 17.49 -18.31 7.31
CA GLY A 293 18.49 -19.38 7.25
C GLY A 293 18.03 -20.62 6.46
N VAL A 294 17.28 -20.42 5.37
CA VAL A 294 16.76 -21.49 4.50
C VAL A 294 17.15 -21.28 3.04
N GLY A 295 16.94 -22.30 2.20
CA GLY A 295 16.96 -22.17 0.74
C GLY A 295 15.54 -22.24 0.17
N ALA A 296 15.41 -22.22 -1.16
CA ALA A 296 14.12 -22.37 -1.82
C ALA A 296 14.19 -23.20 -3.11
N ALA A 297 13.23 -24.08 -3.31
CA ALA A 297 13.00 -24.77 -4.57
C ALA A 297 11.71 -24.22 -5.21
N ILE A 298 11.86 -23.50 -6.32
CA ILE A 298 10.77 -22.83 -7.05
C ILE A 298 10.44 -23.63 -8.31
N ALA A 299 9.15 -23.86 -8.53
CA ALA A 299 8.61 -24.43 -9.76
C ALA A 299 8.26 -23.28 -10.72
N CYS A 300 9.08 -23.08 -11.76
CA CYS A 300 8.97 -21.99 -12.73
C CYS A 300 7.59 -21.93 -13.37
N ASP A 301 7.05 -23.09 -13.75
CA ASP A 301 5.76 -23.20 -14.44
C ASP A 301 4.56 -22.87 -13.54
N ASN A 302 4.74 -22.87 -12.22
CA ASN A 302 3.72 -22.43 -11.25
C ASN A 302 3.71 -20.92 -11.03
N ILE A 303 4.69 -20.17 -11.55
CA ILE A 303 4.75 -18.72 -11.35
C ILE A 303 3.56 -18.07 -12.07
N PRO A 304 2.67 -17.35 -11.35
CA PRO A 304 1.48 -16.79 -11.96
C PRO A 304 1.85 -15.55 -12.80
N VAL A 305 1.58 -15.63 -14.10
CA VAL A 305 1.72 -14.50 -15.03
C VAL A 305 0.38 -14.18 -15.69
N SER A 306 0.19 -12.90 -16.05
CA SER A 306 -1.05 -12.45 -16.67
C SER A 306 -1.21 -12.92 -18.11
N GLN A 307 -2.45 -12.90 -18.63
CA GLN A 307 -2.70 -13.19 -20.04
C GLN A 307 -1.99 -12.18 -20.95
N ALA A 308 -1.97 -10.90 -20.56
CA ALA A 308 -1.29 -9.84 -21.28
C ALA A 308 0.23 -10.11 -21.34
N TYR A 309 0.80 -10.52 -20.22
CA TYR A 309 2.21 -10.89 -20.14
C TYR A 309 2.54 -12.07 -21.06
N ARG A 310 1.79 -13.18 -20.97
CA ARG A 310 2.02 -14.36 -21.84
C ARG A 310 1.96 -14.01 -23.33
N ALA A 311 1.10 -13.09 -23.72
CA ALA A 311 0.93 -12.67 -25.11
C ALA A 311 2.03 -11.73 -25.59
N LEU A 312 2.63 -10.93 -24.70
CA LEU A 312 3.54 -9.84 -25.05
C LEU A 312 5.02 -10.08 -24.66
N SER A 313 5.30 -11.05 -23.79
CA SER A 313 6.66 -11.34 -23.28
C SER A 313 7.62 -11.91 -24.33
N GLY A 314 7.10 -12.40 -25.46
CA GLY A 314 7.90 -12.98 -26.54
C GLY A 314 8.82 -14.12 -26.06
N ARG A 315 10.10 -14.06 -26.44
CA ARG A 315 11.12 -15.08 -26.09
C ARG A 315 11.57 -15.02 -24.62
N ALA A 316 11.38 -13.90 -23.93
CA ALA A 316 11.84 -13.70 -22.55
C ALA A 316 10.90 -14.33 -21.50
N ARG A 317 10.18 -15.41 -21.87
CA ARG A 317 8.90 -15.83 -21.28
C ARG A 317 8.82 -15.71 -19.76
N MET A 318 9.85 -16.09 -19.00
CA MET A 318 9.81 -16.01 -17.54
C MET A 318 10.79 -15.03 -16.90
N GLY A 319 11.68 -14.39 -17.68
CA GLY A 319 12.72 -13.52 -17.13
C GLY A 319 12.14 -12.38 -16.29
N TYR A 320 11.24 -11.59 -16.86
CA TYR A 320 10.62 -10.46 -16.15
C TYR A 320 9.75 -10.90 -14.96
N ALA A 321 9.13 -12.07 -14.99
CA ALA A 321 8.36 -12.59 -13.84
C ALA A 321 9.25 -13.09 -12.69
N LEU A 322 10.49 -13.46 -12.98
CA LEU A 322 11.47 -13.91 -11.98
C LEU A 322 12.27 -12.74 -11.40
N THR A 323 12.70 -11.81 -12.25
CA THR A 323 13.71 -10.79 -11.89
C THR A 323 13.21 -9.36 -12.06
N GLY A 324 12.06 -9.15 -12.71
CA GLY A 324 11.46 -7.84 -12.83
C GLY A 324 10.80 -7.41 -11.52
N GLY A 325 11.03 -6.15 -11.14
CA GLY A 325 10.43 -5.53 -9.97
C GLY A 325 9.12 -4.79 -10.24
N GLU A 326 8.68 -4.07 -9.22
CA GLU A 326 7.51 -3.20 -9.17
C GLU A 326 6.15 -3.90 -9.30
N ASP A 327 6.07 -5.19 -8.95
CA ASP A 327 4.80 -5.93 -8.95
C ASP A 327 3.94 -5.61 -7.72
N TYR A 328 4.57 -5.37 -6.55
CA TYR A 328 3.95 -5.09 -5.25
C TYR A 328 2.91 -6.14 -4.82
N GLU A 329 3.19 -7.39 -5.20
CA GLU A 329 2.51 -8.58 -4.70
C GLU A 329 3.14 -9.04 -3.38
N LEU A 330 2.44 -9.84 -2.58
CA LEU A 330 3.01 -10.43 -1.37
C LEU A 330 3.63 -11.79 -1.68
N LEU A 331 4.88 -11.97 -1.28
CA LEU A 331 5.61 -13.23 -1.24
C LEU A 331 5.68 -13.71 0.22
N PHE A 332 5.20 -14.91 0.50
CA PHE A 332 5.17 -15.42 1.87
C PHE A 332 5.36 -16.93 1.98
N CYS A 333 5.88 -17.36 3.12
CA CYS A 333 6.04 -18.76 3.48
C CYS A 333 4.92 -19.18 4.43
N ALA A 334 4.43 -20.42 4.30
CA ALA A 334 3.46 -20.98 5.22
C ALA A 334 3.60 -22.50 5.37
N PRO A 335 3.33 -23.06 6.57
CA PRO A 335 3.35 -24.50 6.77
C PRO A 335 2.28 -25.22 5.91
N PRO A 336 2.56 -26.43 5.38
CA PRO A 336 1.61 -27.17 4.52
C PRO A 336 0.21 -27.37 5.12
N ARG A 337 0.10 -27.46 6.45
CA ARG A 337 -1.19 -27.54 7.16
C ARG A 337 -2.11 -26.34 6.95
N GLN A 338 -1.60 -25.21 6.45
CA GLN A 338 -2.37 -23.98 6.21
C GLN A 338 -2.98 -23.91 4.79
N ARG A 339 -2.64 -24.84 3.87
CA ARG A 339 -3.08 -24.83 2.45
C ARG A 339 -4.57 -24.52 2.29
N GLN A 340 -5.44 -25.32 2.92
CA GLN A 340 -6.89 -25.16 2.80
C GLN A 340 -7.40 -23.82 3.37
N ARG A 341 -6.71 -23.22 4.34
CA ARG A 341 -7.05 -21.90 4.88
C ARG A 341 -6.61 -20.78 3.94
N ILE A 342 -5.45 -20.93 3.30
CA ILE A 342 -4.93 -19.99 2.28
C ILE A 342 -5.81 -20.01 1.03
N GLU A 343 -6.25 -21.18 0.56
CA GLU A 343 -7.19 -21.29 -0.56
C GLU A 343 -8.54 -20.62 -0.24
N ARG A 344 -9.04 -20.79 0.99
CA ARG A 344 -10.25 -20.08 1.46
C ARG A 344 -10.04 -18.58 1.51
N LEU A 345 -8.84 -18.12 1.87
CA LEU A 345 -8.49 -16.70 1.85
C LEU A 345 -8.55 -16.16 0.42
N ALA A 346 -7.88 -16.82 -0.53
CA ALA A 346 -7.87 -16.44 -1.94
C ALA A 346 -9.29 -16.30 -2.52
N ARG A 347 -10.18 -17.27 -2.23
CA ARG A 347 -11.59 -17.21 -2.66
C ARG A 347 -12.36 -16.03 -2.06
N ARG A 348 -12.13 -15.72 -0.79
CA ARG A 348 -12.83 -14.62 -0.09
C ARG A 348 -12.37 -13.25 -0.56
N THR A 349 -11.07 -13.08 -0.83
CA THR A 349 -10.51 -11.81 -1.30
C THR A 349 -10.61 -11.63 -2.80
N LYS A 350 -10.95 -12.69 -3.55
CA LYS A 350 -10.97 -12.72 -5.02
C LYS A 350 -9.62 -12.34 -5.63
N VAL A 351 -8.53 -12.63 -4.92
CA VAL A 351 -7.16 -12.46 -5.40
C VAL A 351 -6.51 -13.83 -5.43
N ALA A 352 -5.87 -14.15 -6.55
CA ALA A 352 -5.12 -15.40 -6.68
C ALA A 352 -3.99 -15.45 -5.64
N ILE A 353 -3.84 -16.60 -4.99
CA ILE A 353 -2.70 -16.91 -4.12
C ILE A 353 -2.14 -18.24 -4.61
N THR A 354 -0.96 -18.19 -5.22
CA THR A 354 -0.40 -19.31 -5.96
C THR A 354 0.79 -19.85 -5.21
N ARG A 355 0.79 -21.17 -4.95
CA ARG A 355 1.98 -21.84 -4.42
C ARG A 355 2.98 -22.00 -5.56
N ILE A 356 4.17 -21.42 -5.39
CA ILE A 356 5.23 -21.42 -6.40
C ILE A 356 6.42 -22.30 -6.03
N GLY A 357 6.49 -22.80 -4.81
CA GLY A 357 7.61 -23.64 -4.38
C GLY A 357 7.55 -24.04 -2.93
N ARG A 358 8.71 -24.39 -2.39
CA ARG A 358 8.90 -24.76 -0.99
C ARG A 358 10.27 -24.30 -0.47
N CYS A 359 10.33 -24.02 0.83
CA CYS A 359 11.59 -23.79 1.52
C CYS A 359 12.35 -25.12 1.67
N VAL A 360 13.64 -25.09 1.36
CA VAL A 360 14.58 -26.21 1.47
C VAL A 360 15.74 -25.83 2.40
N THR A 361 16.73 -26.69 2.58
CA THR A 361 17.87 -26.35 3.44
C THR A 361 18.70 -25.22 2.82
N ALA A 362 19.34 -24.38 3.65
CA ALA A 362 20.20 -23.29 3.14
C ALA A 362 21.33 -23.79 2.23
N LYS A 363 21.78 -25.04 2.41
CA LYS A 363 22.80 -25.69 1.57
C LYS A 363 22.37 -25.84 0.11
N GLU A 364 21.07 -26.01 -0.13
CA GLU A 364 20.50 -26.17 -1.48
C GLU A 364 20.30 -24.83 -2.21
N LYS A 365 20.51 -23.70 -1.50
CA LYS A 365 20.35 -22.33 -2.02
C LYS A 365 18.96 -22.13 -2.63
N ILE A 366 18.80 -21.07 -3.43
CA ILE A 366 17.59 -20.83 -4.21
C ILE A 366 17.80 -21.43 -5.60
N THR A 367 16.93 -22.36 -5.98
CA THR A 367 16.96 -23.05 -7.27
C THR A 367 15.59 -23.02 -7.93
N VAL A 368 15.56 -22.75 -9.24
CA VAL A 368 14.34 -22.72 -10.05
C VAL A 368 14.33 -23.93 -10.98
N PHE A 369 13.22 -24.67 -11.02
CA PHE A 369 13.03 -25.88 -11.82
C PHE A 369 11.88 -25.71 -12.80
N SER A 370 12.01 -26.24 -14.01
CA SER A 370 10.87 -26.45 -14.92
C SER A 370 10.15 -27.76 -14.60
N ASP A 371 8.97 -27.98 -15.19
CA ASP A 371 8.16 -29.20 -15.06
C ASP A 371 8.91 -30.47 -15.49
N SER A 372 9.89 -30.34 -16.39
CA SER A 372 10.80 -31.43 -16.76
C SER A 372 11.89 -31.74 -15.72
N GLY A 373 11.88 -31.04 -14.58
CA GLY A 373 12.89 -31.16 -13.51
C GLY A 373 14.22 -30.48 -13.81
N ARG A 374 14.36 -29.82 -14.98
CA ARG A 374 15.59 -29.13 -15.36
C ARG A 374 15.73 -27.81 -14.61
N GLN A 375 16.92 -27.52 -14.11
CA GLN A 375 17.24 -26.22 -13.54
C GLN A 375 17.14 -25.12 -14.60
N VAL A 376 16.50 -24.01 -14.24
CA VAL A 376 16.38 -22.80 -15.05
C VAL A 376 17.46 -21.81 -14.60
N ASP A 377 18.22 -21.27 -15.54
CA ASP A 377 19.18 -20.21 -15.27
C ASP A 377 18.45 -18.85 -15.17
N VAL A 378 18.66 -18.14 -14.06
CA VAL A 378 17.93 -16.92 -13.68
C VAL A 378 18.83 -15.68 -13.69
N THR A 379 20.04 -15.78 -14.23
CA THR A 379 21.10 -14.74 -14.16
C THR A 379 20.80 -13.39 -14.83
N ALA A 380 19.64 -13.20 -15.47
CA ALA A 380 19.29 -11.95 -16.13
C ALA A 380 18.19 -11.16 -15.38
N GLY A 381 18.56 -10.12 -14.63
CA GLY A 381 17.68 -8.93 -14.54
C GLY A 381 17.37 -8.27 -13.19
N GLY A 382 18.01 -8.62 -12.06
CA GLY A 382 17.73 -7.95 -10.77
C GLY A 382 18.07 -6.44 -10.79
N HIS A 383 17.25 -5.62 -10.14
CA HIS A 383 17.50 -4.18 -9.95
C HIS A 383 18.26 -3.95 -8.64
N ASP A 384 19.45 -3.35 -8.74
CA ASP A 384 20.26 -2.93 -7.60
C ASP A 384 20.59 -1.45 -7.80
N HIS A 385 20.11 -0.60 -6.89
CA HIS A 385 20.25 0.86 -6.97
C HIS A 385 21.71 1.34 -6.97
N PHE A 386 22.65 0.50 -6.55
CA PHE A 386 24.07 0.84 -6.45
C PHE A 386 24.97 0.04 -7.40
N ARG A 387 24.51 -1.08 -7.96
CA ARG A 387 25.18 -1.74 -9.10
C ARG A 387 24.76 -1.09 -10.42
N THR A 388 25.50 -0.07 -10.83
CA THR A 388 25.52 0.34 -12.23
C THR A 388 25.94 -0.86 -13.08
N SER A 389 25.08 -1.27 -14.02
CA SER A 389 25.45 -2.23 -15.06
C SER A 389 26.70 -1.70 -15.76
N LYS A 390 27.84 -2.36 -15.55
CA LYS A 390 29.03 -2.08 -16.36
C LYS A 390 28.63 -2.28 -17.82
N ARG A 391 28.81 -1.22 -18.60
CA ARG A 391 28.61 -1.20 -20.05
C ARG A 391 29.49 -2.23 -20.74
#